data_AF-A0A929Q2R8-F1
#
_entry.id   AF-A0A929Q2R8-F1
#
_cell.length_a   1.000
_cell.length_b   1.000
_cell.length_c   1.000
_cell.angle_alpha   90.00
_cell.angle_beta   90.00
_cell.angle_gamma   90.00
#
_symmetry.space_group_name_H-M   'P 1'
#
loop_
_entity.id
_entity.type
_entity.pdbx_description
1 polymer ?
#
loop_
_entity_poly.entity_id
_entity_poly.type
_entity_poly.pdbx_seq_one_letter_code
_entity_poly.pdbx_strand_id
1 'polypeptide(L)'
;MVLHTGGLLPDLSVKDTIRMIAPTFPKPRDVDEVTTETNLTHLAKQAVKRCSGGEKQRVRQALAILGSPDLLILDEPTAGMDPNAR
;
A
#
# COMPACT_ATOMS: atom_id res chain seq x y z
N MET A 1 0.50 2.69 13.84
CA MET A 1 1.89 2.34 13.52
C MET A 1 2.35 3.22 12.36
N VAL A 2 3.29 4.14 12.59
CA VAL A 2 3.79 5.04 11.52
C VAL A 2 4.85 4.29 10.73
N LEU A 3 4.57 3.96 9.46
CA LEU A 3 5.52 3.33 8.54
C LEU A 3 6.48 4.41 7.99
N HIS A 4 7.50 4.75 8.78
CA HIS A 4 8.55 5.69 8.37
C HIS A 4 9.52 5.00 7.41
N THR A 5 9.33 5.22 6.11
CA THR A 5 10.30 5.21 5.00
C THR A 5 11.13 3.94 4.69
N GLY A 6 11.34 3.00 5.62
CA GLY A 6 12.25 1.85 5.47
C GLY A 6 11.63 0.49 5.11
N GLY A 7 10.31 0.39 4.90
CA GLY A 7 9.60 -0.89 4.85
C GLY A 7 9.31 -1.49 3.46
N LEU A 8 9.76 -0.87 2.37
CA LEU A 8 9.48 -1.38 1.02
C LEU A 8 10.53 -2.41 0.61
N LEU A 9 10.09 -3.53 0.06
CA LEU A 9 10.94 -4.62 -0.42
C LEU A 9 11.29 -4.35 -1.89
N PRO A 10 12.47 -3.77 -2.20
CA PRO A 10 12.73 -3.15 -3.49
C PRO A 10 12.76 -4.16 -4.65
N ASP A 11 13.13 -5.40 -4.37
CA ASP A 11 13.29 -6.45 -5.38
C ASP A 11 12.02 -7.28 -5.61
N LEU A 12 11.03 -7.18 -4.72
CA LEU A 12 9.74 -7.84 -4.91
C LEU A 12 8.80 -6.99 -5.76
N SER A 13 7.80 -7.65 -6.36
CA SER A 13 6.69 -6.95 -7.00
C SER A 13 5.84 -6.22 -5.95
N VAL A 14 5.06 -5.22 -6.38
CA VAL A 14 4.12 -4.52 -5.50
C VAL A 14 3.16 -5.51 -4.83
N LYS A 15 2.56 -6.42 -5.61
CA LYS A 15 1.60 -7.39 -5.07
C LYS A 15 2.28 -8.39 -4.13
N ASP A 16 3.47 -8.86 -4.46
CA ASP A 16 4.22 -9.79 -3.60
C ASP A 16 4.65 -9.12 -2.29
N THR A 17 5.01 -7.84 -2.33
CA THR A 17 5.34 -7.06 -1.13
C THR A 17 4.15 -7.02 -0.16
N ILE A 18 2.96 -6.68 -0.66
CA ILE A 18 1.73 -6.62 0.14
C ILE A 18 1.37 -8.02 0.65
N ARG A 19 1.44 -9.04 -0.22
CA ARG A 19 1.16 -10.43 0.13
C ARG A 19 2.11 -10.97 1.20
N MET A 20 3.39 -10.58 1.16
CA MET A 20 4.38 -11.02 2.14
C MET A 20 4.18 -10.37 3.51
N ILE A 21 3.69 -9.13 3.53
CA ILE A 21 3.41 -8.39 4.78
C ILE A 21 2.05 -8.75 5.36
N ALA A 22 1.06 -9.16 4.55
CA ALA A 22 -0.29 -9.48 5.04
C ALA A 22 -0.31 -10.43 6.27
N PRO A 23 0.47 -11.54 6.33
CA PRO A 23 0.48 -12.43 7.48
C PRO A 23 1.03 -11.83 8.78
N THR A 24 1.68 -10.67 8.73
CA THR A 24 2.17 -9.99 9.95
C THR A 24 1.05 -9.27 10.70
N PHE A 25 -0.12 -9.10 10.08
CA PHE A 25 -1.30 -8.53 10.74
C PHE A 25 -2.20 -9.64 11.29
N PRO A 26 -2.86 -9.43 12.45
CA PRO A 26 -3.80 -10.42 13.00
C PRO A 26 -5.02 -10.71 12.12
N LYS A 27 -5.49 -9.69 11.38
CA LYS A 27 -6.63 -9.74 10.46
C LYS A 27 -6.35 -8.87 9.24
N PRO A 28 -5.50 -9.32 8.31
CA PRO A 28 -5.21 -8.54 7.11
C PRO A 28 -6.44 -8.46 6.21
N ARG A 29 -6.60 -7.34 5.52
CA ARG A 29 -7.51 -7.21 4.39
C ARG A 29 -7.04 -8.06 3.21
N ASP A 30 -7.96 -8.31 2.28
CA ASP A 30 -7.61 -8.99 1.03
C ASP A 30 -6.60 -8.16 0.21
N VAL A 31 -5.60 -8.84 -0.36
CA VAL A 31 -4.51 -8.19 -1.09
C VAL A 31 -5.00 -7.57 -2.40
N ASP A 32 -5.95 -8.21 -3.08
CA ASP A 32 -6.52 -7.74 -4.35
C ASP A 32 -7.46 -6.54 -4.13
N GLU A 33 -8.20 -6.54 -3.02
CA GLU A 33 -8.97 -5.36 -2.58
C GLU A 33 -8.06 -4.17 -2.29
N VAL A 34 -7.03 -4.37 -1.46
CA VAL A 34 -6.09 -3.29 -1.06
C VAL A 34 -5.34 -2.72 -2.26
N THR A 35 -4.89 -3.57 -3.20
CA THR A 35 -4.22 -3.11 -4.41
C THR A 35 -5.14 -2.35 -5.36
N THR A 36 -6.44 -2.68 -5.38
CA THR A 36 -7.44 -1.96 -6.17
C THR A 36 -7.76 -0.60 -5.55
N GLU A 37 -8.02 -0.54 -4.25
CA GLU A 37 -8.36 0.69 -3.51
C GLU A 37 -7.24 1.74 -3.57
N THR A 38 -5.98 1.28 -3.59
CA THR A 38 -4.81 2.16 -3.68
C THR A 38 -4.33 2.43 -5.11
N ASN A 39 -5.09 2.02 -6.12
CA ASN A 39 -4.75 2.17 -7.54
C ASN A 39 -3.34 1.61 -7.86
N LEU A 40 -3.05 0.41 -7.37
CA LEU A 40 -1.79 -0.32 -7.60
C LEU A 40 -1.96 -1.54 -8.52
N THR A 41 -3.18 -1.90 -8.92
CA THR A 41 -3.46 -3.06 -9.79
C THR A 41 -2.63 -3.06 -11.06
N HIS A 42 -2.44 -1.89 -11.68
CA HIS A 42 -1.61 -1.74 -12.89
C HIS A 42 -0.11 -1.91 -12.64
N LEU A 43 0.34 -1.81 -11.38
CA LEU A 43 1.73 -2.01 -10.95
C LEU A 43 1.94 -3.35 -10.23
N ALA A 44 0.92 -4.21 -10.14
CA ALA A 44 0.95 -5.42 -9.31
C ALA A 44 2.19 -6.29 -9.55
N LYS A 45 2.64 -6.42 -10.80
CA LYS A 45 3.82 -7.21 -11.21
C LYS A 45 5.12 -6.41 -11.29
N GLN A 46 5.07 -5.08 -11.11
CA GLN A 46 6.25 -4.22 -11.18
C GLN A 46 7.07 -4.33 -9.91
N ALA A 47 8.39 -4.47 -10.04
CA ALA A 47 9.30 -4.42 -8.90
C ALA A 47 9.24 -3.05 -8.21
N VAL A 48 9.14 -3.02 -6.88
CA VAL A 48 8.96 -1.77 -6.12
C VAL A 48 10.08 -0.76 -6.36
N LYS A 49 11.32 -1.22 -6.62
CA LYS A 49 12.42 -0.30 -6.98
C LYS A 49 12.16 0.54 -8.24
N ARG A 50 11.39 0.00 -9.20
CA ARG A 50 11.02 0.66 -10.46
C ARG A 50 9.86 1.65 -10.30
N CYS A 51 9.17 1.64 -9.16
CA CYS A 51 8.10 2.58 -8.89
C CYS A 51 8.64 4.00 -8.66
N SER A 52 7.90 4.99 -9.16
CA SER A 52 8.14 6.41 -8.89
C SER A 52 7.97 6.74 -7.39
N GLY A 53 8.37 7.94 -6.98
CA GLY A 53 8.16 8.39 -5.59
C GLY A 53 6.70 8.35 -5.15
N GLY A 54 5.78 8.83 -6.00
CA GLY A 54 4.34 8.80 -5.74
C GLY A 54 3.75 7.39 -5.75
N GLU A 55 4.24 6.51 -6.62
CA GLU A 55 3.82 5.10 -6.60
C GLU A 55 4.30 4.38 -5.35
N LYS A 56 5.57 4.60 -4.93
CA LYS A 56 6.08 4.09 -3.66
C LYS A 56 5.27 4.59 -2.47
N GLN A 57 4.78 5.84 -2.53
CA GLN A 57 3.87 6.37 -1.52
C GLN A 57 2.54 5.62 -1.50
N ARG A 58 1.95 5.32 -2.66
CA ARG A 58 0.74 4.48 -2.75
C ARG A 58 0.99 3.06 -2.22
N VAL A 59 2.15 2.46 -2.46
CA VAL A 59 2.51 1.16 -1.84
C VAL A 59 2.55 1.27 -0.31
N ARG A 60 3.09 2.36 0.25
CA ARG A 60 3.05 2.57 1.71
C ARG A 60 1.63 2.74 2.23
N GLN A 61 0.77 3.46 1.50
CA GLN A 61 -0.65 3.59 1.85
C GLN A 61 -1.35 2.21 1.84
N ALA A 62 -1.08 1.38 0.83
CA ALA A 62 -1.60 0.01 0.75
C ALA A 62 -1.22 -0.82 1.99
N LEU A 63 0.05 -0.75 2.41
CA LEU A 63 0.51 -1.41 3.64
C LEU A 63 -0.12 -0.82 4.91
N ALA A 64 -0.44 0.47 4.92
CA ALA A 64 -1.06 1.14 6.06
C ALA A 64 -2.52 0.71 6.26
N ILE A 65 -3.29 0.54 5.17
CA ILE A 65 -4.68 0.08 5.23
C ILE A 65 -4.80 -1.45 5.33
N LEU A 66 -3.75 -2.20 4.97
CA LEU A 66 -3.74 -3.67 4.96
C LEU A 66 -4.13 -4.29 6.29
N GLY A 67 -3.76 -3.66 7.41
CA GLY A 67 -4.08 -4.14 8.76
C GLY A 67 -5.50 -3.84 9.24
N SER A 68 -6.37 -3.25 8.42
CA SER A 68 -7.70 -2.77 8.83
C SER A 68 -7.67 -1.85 10.07
N PRO A 69 -6.88 -0.77 10.07
CA PRO A 69 -6.80 0.10 11.25
C PRO A 69 -8.13 0.84 11.50
N ASP A 70 -8.53 0.99 12.76
CA ASP A 70 -9.70 1.79 13.15
C ASP A 70 -9.49 3.30 12.90
N LEU A 71 -8.24 3.75 12.88
CA LEU A 71 -7.85 5.13 12.57
C LEU A 71 -6.48 5.14 11.87
N LEU A 72 -6.45 5.72 10.66
CA LEU A 72 -5.23 5.97 9.92
C LEU A 72 -5.01 7.48 9.79
N ILE A 73 -3.90 7.98 10.34
CA ILE A 73 -3.48 9.38 10.20
C ILE A 73 -2.39 9.43 9.14
N LEU A 74 -2.63 10.19 8.07
CA LEU A 74 -1.66 10.48 7.02
C LEU A 74 -1.32 11.97 7.10
N ASP A 75 -0.06 12.29 7.34
CA ASP A 75 0.43 13.66 7.21
C ASP A 75 0.81 13.89 5.74
N GLU A 76 0.19 14.89 5.13
CA GLU A 76 0.19 15.19 3.68
C GLU A 76 -0.36 14.08 2.76
N PRO A 77 -1.68 14.08 2.46
CA PRO A 77 -2.28 13.15 1.51
C PRO A 77 -1.94 13.63 0.09
N THR A 78 -0.78 13.27 -0.43
CA THR A 78 -0.45 13.64 -1.81
C THR A 78 -1.33 12.86 -2.78
N ALA A 79 -2.39 13.55 -3.22
CA ALA A 79 -3.17 13.41 -4.44
C ALA A 79 -3.65 11.98 -4.79
N GLY A 80 -4.95 11.73 -4.57
CA GLY A 80 -5.69 10.72 -5.33
C GLY A 80 -6.41 9.64 -4.52
N MET A 81 -6.70 9.87 -3.24
CA MET A 81 -7.48 8.94 -2.42
C MET A 81 -8.99 9.22 -2.46
N ASP A 82 -9.56 9.54 -3.63
CA ASP A 82 -11.02 9.54 -3.68
C ASP A 82 -11.67 9.10 -4.99
N PRO A 83 -12.07 7.82 -5.09
CA PRO A 83 -13.12 7.39 -6.00
C PRO A 83 -14.54 7.60 -5.43
N ASN A 84 -14.70 7.93 -4.13
CA ASN A 84 -15.99 7.98 -3.42
C ASN A 84 -16.15 9.23 -2.52
N ALA A 85 -15.68 10.40 -2.98
CA ALA A 85 -15.85 11.69 -2.29
C ALA A 85 -17.29 12.16 -2.50
N ARG A 86 -18.25 11.44 -1.93
CA ARG A 86 -19.64 11.85 -1.82
C ARG A 86 -20.20 11.41 -0.49
#